data_AF-A0A538AXG7-F1
#
_entry.id   AF-A0A538AXG7-F1
#
_cell.length_a   1.000
_cell.length_b   1.000
_cell.length_c   1.000
_cell.angle_alpha   90.00
_cell.angle_beta   90.00
_cell.angle_gamma   90.00
#
_symmetry.space_group_name_H-M   'P 1'
#
loop_
_entity.id
_entity.type
_entity.pdbx_description
1 polymer ?
#
loop_
_entity_poly.entity_id
_entity_poly.type
_entity_poly.pdbx_seq_one_letter_code
_entity_poly.pdbx_strand_id
1 'polypeptide(L)'
;MRLDRPDLLADLLHRFREGLGHPAAVMNRYRDLCATIGQTVRVERATGDPVGGFARAIDDTGALVVETSRGDVRVASGDVVHLRPEPLPG
;
A
#
# COMPACT_ATOMS: atom_id res chain seq x y z
N MET A 1 11.92 -4.77 25.99
CA MET A 1 10.93 -5.85 25.81
C MET A 1 11.54 -6.88 24.86
N ARG A 2 11.89 -8.06 25.36
CA ARG A 2 12.43 -9.15 24.52
C ARG A 2 11.24 -9.87 23.92
N LEU A 3 11.04 -9.73 22.61
CA LEU A 3 10.07 -10.54 21.88
C LEU A 3 10.60 -11.98 21.85
N ASP A 4 9.80 -12.91 22.36
CA ASP A 4 10.03 -14.34 22.16
C ASP A 4 9.58 -14.71 20.74
N ARG A 5 10.45 -15.39 19.98
CA ARG A 5 10.18 -15.71 18.57
C ARG A 5 9.04 -16.73 18.42
N PRO A 6 9.04 -17.86 19.17
CA PRO A 6 7.89 -18.76 19.21
C PRO A 6 6.56 -18.07 19.49
N ASP A 7 6.50 -17.22 20.52
CA ASP A 7 5.25 -16.54 20.89
C ASP A 7 4.78 -15.58 19.78
N LEU A 8 5.71 -14.79 19.22
CA LEU A 8 5.40 -13.91 18.08
C LEU A 8 4.89 -14.69 16.86
N LEU A 9 5.48 -15.85 16.57
CA LEU A 9 5.06 -16.69 15.46
C LEU A 9 3.67 -17.28 15.71
N ALA A 10 3.40 -17.78 16.91
CA ALA A 10 2.10 -18.33 17.29
C ALA A 10 1.00 -17.27 17.14
N ASP A 11 1.25 -16.06 17.63
CA ASP A 11 0.32 -14.93 17.51
C ASP A 11 0.09 -14.51 16.06
N LEU A 12 1.17 -14.43 15.26
CA LEU A 12 1.08 -14.08 13.84
C LEU A 12 0.24 -15.11 13.07
N LEU A 13 0.49 -16.40 13.28
CA LEU A 13 -0.25 -17.48 12.60
C LEU A 13 -1.72 -17.50 13.03
N HIS A 14 -2.01 -17.24 14.30
CA HIS A 14 -3.39 -17.14 14.78
C HIS A 14 -4.15 -16.01 14.06
N ARG A 15 -3.58 -14.80 14.07
CA ARG A 15 -4.19 -13.62 13.41
C ARG A 15 -4.28 -13.77 11.90
N PHE A 16 -3.26 -14.37 11.28
CA PHE A 16 -3.29 -14.65 9.84
C PHE A 16 -4.46 -15.56 9.48
N ARG A 17 -4.66 -16.65 10.23
CA ARG A 17 -5.78 -17.57 10.03
C ARG A 17 -7.14 -16.91 10.23
N GLU A 18 -7.30 -16.08 11.26
CA GLU A 18 -8.54 -15.33 11.49
C GLU A 18 -8.85 -14.38 10.32
N GLY A 19 -7.82 -13.71 9.80
CA GLY A 19 -7.92 -12.79 8.66
C GLY A 19 -8.33 -13.48 7.37
N LEU A 20 -7.86 -14.70 7.12
CA LEU A 20 -8.27 -15.49 5.94
C LEU A 20 -9.79 -15.76 5.91
N GLY A 21 -10.45 -15.81 7.07
CA GLY A 21 -11.91 -15.95 7.16
C GLY A 21 -12.68 -14.65 6.89
N HIS A 22 -12.02 -13.49 6.86
CA HIS A 22 -12.66 -12.18 6.79
C HIS A 22 -11.93 -11.22 5.82
N PRO A 23 -11.75 -11.59 4.54
CA PRO A 23 -10.90 -10.85 3.60
C PRO A 23 -11.35 -9.40 3.37
N ALA A 24 -12.66 -9.12 3.36
CA ALA A 24 -13.18 -7.76 3.22
C ALA A 24 -12.83 -6.88 4.43
N ALA A 25 -12.94 -7.40 5.65
CA ALA A 25 -12.54 -6.68 6.85
C ALA A 25 -11.03 -6.41 6.89
N VAL A 26 -10.22 -7.38 6.44
CA VAL A 26 -8.78 -7.21 6.27
C VAL A 26 -8.48 -6.10 5.27
N MET A 27 -9.14 -6.08 4.11
CA MET A 27 -8.91 -5.04 3.10
C MET A 27 -9.32 -3.64 3.56
N ASN A 28 -10.43 -3.51 4.28
CA ASN A 28 -10.81 -2.22 4.89
C ASN A 28 -9.74 -1.73 5.85
N ARG A 29 -9.30 -2.61 6.76
CA ARG A 29 -8.24 -2.27 7.73
C ARG A 29 -6.90 -1.97 7.06
N TYR A 30 -6.59 -2.66 5.95
CA TYR A 30 -5.39 -2.38 5.16
C TYR A 30 -5.45 -0.97 4.57
N ARG A 31 -6.58 -0.55 4.00
CA ARG A 31 -6.78 0.82 3.49
C ARG A 31 -6.62 1.86 4.59
N ASP A 32 -7.23 1.65 5.74
CA ASP A 32 -7.17 2.59 6.88
C ASP A 32 -5.75 2.76 7.44
N LEU A 33 -4.93 1.70 7.39
CA LEU A 33 -3.58 1.69 7.92
C LEU A 33 -2.49 1.96 6.86
N CYS A 34 -2.86 2.06 5.58
CA CYS A 34 -1.89 2.17 4.50
C CYS A 34 -1.18 3.53 4.56
N ALA A 35 0.09 3.53 4.96
CA ALA A 35 0.91 4.74 5.03
C ALA A 35 1.19 5.38 3.65
N THR A 36 0.90 4.68 2.56
CA THR A 36 1.09 5.15 1.18
C THR A 36 -0.10 5.96 0.68
N ILE A 37 -1.32 5.66 1.11
CA ILE A 37 -2.49 6.44 0.70
C ILE A 37 -2.34 7.87 1.23
N GLY A 38 -2.65 8.84 0.37
CA GLY A 38 -2.52 10.25 0.69
C GLY A 38 -1.11 10.83 0.49
N GLN A 39 -0.16 10.05 -0.04
CA GLN A 39 1.21 10.48 -0.31
C GLN A 39 1.44 10.71 -1.80
N THR A 40 2.33 11.66 -2.14
CA THR A 40 2.93 11.72 -3.47
C THR A 40 3.99 10.63 -3.57
N VAL A 41 3.87 9.79 -4.59
CA VAL A 41 4.71 8.60 -4.74
C VAL A 41 5.28 8.48 -6.14
N ARG A 42 6.35 7.71 -6.22
CA ARG A 42 6.85 7.11 -7.44
C ARG A 42 6.89 5.60 -7.27
N VAL A 43 6.26 4.89 -8.19
CA VAL A 43 6.20 3.42 -8.18
C VAL A 43 7.08 2.89 -9.30
N GLU A 44 8.13 2.17 -8.91
CA GLU A 44 8.99 1.42 -9.83
C GLU A 44 8.30 0.10 -10.17
N ARG A 45 8.16 -0.20 -11.46
CA ARG A 45 7.41 -1.37 -11.95
C ARG A 45 8.36 -2.40 -12.52
N ALA A 46 8.06 -3.68 -12.32
CA ALA A 46 8.81 -4.76 -12.96
C ALA A 46 8.71 -4.72 -14.50
N THR A 47 7.64 -4.13 -15.04
CA THR A 47 7.42 -3.99 -16.47
C THR A 47 6.76 -2.64 -16.78
N GLY A 48 7.28 -1.97 -17.82
CA GLY A 48 6.82 -0.65 -18.24
C GLY A 48 7.49 0.50 -17.48
N ASP A 49 7.07 1.72 -17.80
CA ASP A 49 7.65 2.92 -17.21
C ASP A 49 7.21 3.13 -15.75
N PRO A 50 8.06 3.75 -14.92
CA PRO A 50 7.72 4.13 -13.56
C PRO A 50 6.55 5.11 -13.53
N VAL A 51 5.70 4.99 -12.51
CA VAL A 51 4.47 5.78 -12.37
C VAL A 51 4.64 6.76 -11.21
N GLY A 52 4.59 8.05 -11.51
CA GLY A 52 4.62 9.11 -10.50
C GLY A 52 3.26 9.80 -10.36
N GLY A 53 2.85 10.09 -9.13
CA GLY A 53 1.60 10.80 -8.87
C GLY A 53 1.13 10.70 -7.42
N PHE A 54 -0.14 11.01 -7.18
CA PHE A 54 -0.74 10.97 -5.85
C PHE A 54 -1.40 9.60 -5.60
N ALA A 55 -0.97 8.89 -4.56
CA ALA A 55 -1.54 7.61 -4.16
C ALA A 55 -2.90 7.83 -3.48
N ARG A 56 -3.99 7.73 -4.25
CA ARG A 56 -5.32 8.09 -3.74
C ARG A 56 -6.08 6.94 -3.07
N ALA A 57 -5.79 5.69 -3.44
CA ALA A 57 -6.52 4.53 -2.95
C ALA A 57 -5.76 3.22 -3.17
N ILE A 58 -6.21 2.18 -2.46
CA ILE A 58 -6.04 0.78 -2.84
C ILE A 58 -7.39 0.26 -3.32
N ASP A 59 -7.48 -0.25 -4.55
CA ASP A 59 -8.74 -0.76 -5.10
C ASP A 59 -9.13 -2.15 -4.53
N ASP A 60 -10.25 -2.71 -4.98
CA ASP A 60 -10.79 -3.99 -4.45
C ASP A 60 -9.93 -5.21 -4.82
N THR A 61 -9.02 -5.06 -5.78
CA THR A 61 -8.06 -6.10 -6.14
C THR A 61 -6.77 -6.03 -5.31
N GLY A 62 -6.62 -4.96 -4.51
CA GLY A 62 -5.40 -4.65 -3.77
C GLY A 62 -4.39 -3.82 -4.56
N ALA A 63 -4.73 -3.32 -5.75
CA ALA A 63 -3.83 -2.49 -6.55
C ALA A 63 -3.79 -1.05 -6.04
N LEU A 64 -2.60 -0.44 -6.06
CA LEU A 64 -2.43 0.98 -5.76
C LEU A 64 -2.94 1.82 -6.93
N VAL A 65 -3.86 2.74 -6.64
CA VAL A 65 -4.37 3.71 -7.60
C VAL A 65 -3.57 5.00 -7.44
N VAL A 66 -2.77 5.30 -8.46
CA VAL A 66 -1.97 6.52 -8.55
C VAL A 66 -2.65 7.49 -9.51
N GLU A 67 -3.08 8.64 -8.99
CA GLU A 67 -3.58 9.74 -9.79
C GLU A 67 -2.41 10.47 -10.45
N THR A 68 -2.36 10.42 -11.79
CA THR A 68 -1.32 11.07 -12.60
C THR A 68 -1.93 12.21 -13.43
N SER A 69 -1.09 13.03 -14.05
CA SER A 69 -1.54 14.07 -14.99
C SER A 69 -2.27 13.54 -16.23
N ARG A 70 -2.16 12.24 -16.52
CA ARG A 70 -2.83 11.55 -17.64
C ARG A 70 -4.02 10.72 -17.19
N GLY A 71 -4.41 10.82 -15.93
CA GLY A 71 -5.46 10.02 -15.29
C GLY A 71 -4.93 8.94 -14.36
N ASP A 72 -5.85 8.13 -13.83
CA ASP A 72 -5.53 7.09 -12.85
C ASP A 72 -4.77 5.92 -13.48
N VAL A 73 -3.69 5.51 -12.83
CA VAL A 73 -2.95 4.30 -13.15
C VAL A 73 -3.04 3.33 -11.98
N ARG A 74 -3.42 2.08 -12.27
CA ARG A 74 -3.47 0.99 -11.30
C ARG A 74 -2.17 0.20 -11.34
N VAL A 75 -1.52 0.06 -10.19
CA VAL A 75 -0.29 -0.70 -10.03
C VAL A 75 -0.54 -1.87 -9.08
N ALA A 76 -0.60 -3.07 -9.64
CA ALA A 76 -0.81 -4.31 -8.87
C ALA A 76 0.43 -4.72 -8.05
N SER A 77 1.63 -4.39 -8.52
CA SER A 77 2.89 -4.67 -7.83
C SER A 77 4.00 -3.74 -8.32
N GLY A 78 4.86 -3.32 -7.40
CA GLY A 78 5.98 -2.42 -7.64
C GLY A 78 6.54 -1.86 -6.33
N ASP A 79 7.75 -1.30 -6.41
CA ASP A 79 8.39 -0.66 -5.26
C ASP A 79 7.92 0.79 -5.16
N VAL A 80 7.40 1.17 -4.00
CA VAL A 80 6.86 2.50 -3.74
C VAL A 80 7.89 3.36 -3.02
N VAL A 81 8.21 4.52 -3.60
CA VAL A 81 9.01 5.56 -2.96
C VAL A 81 8.11 6.74 -2.63
N HIS A 82 8.04 7.12 -1.34
CA HIS A 82 7.37 8.35 -0.92
C HIS A 82 8.25 9.55 -1.28
N LEU A 83 7.72 10.42 -2.13
CA LEU A 83 8.39 11.64 -2.50
C LEU A 83 8.16 12.71 -1.44
N ARG A 84 9.13 13.59 -1.25
CA ARG A 84 8.89 14.80 -0.46
C ARG A 84 7.87 15.67 -1.20
N PRO A 85 7.01 16.41 -0.47
CA PRO A 85 6.14 17.40 -1.08
C PRO A 85 6.99 18.34 -1.94
N GLU A 86 6.65 18.48 -3.21
CA GLU A 86 7.25 19.51 -4.04
C GLU A 86 6.77 20.87 -3.49
N PRO A 87 7.66 21.85 -3.28
CA PRO A 87 7.22 23.16 -2.85
C PRO A 87 6.21 23.72 -3.86
N LEU A 88 5.13 24.32 -3.35
CA LEU A 88 4.12 24.97 -4.18
C LEU A 88 4.83 25.96 -5.13
N PRO A 89 4.49 25.97 -6.44
CA PRO A 89 4.99 27.00 -7.33
C PRO A 89 4.53 28.37 -6.82
N GLY A 90 5.49 29.28 -6.64
CA GLY A 90 5.25 30.67 -6.26
C GLY A 90 4.69 31.52 -7.40
#